data_AF-A0A1G6DDY2-F1
#
_entry.id   AF-A0A1G6DDY2-F1
#
_cell.length_a   1.000
_cell.length_b   1.000
_cell.length_c   1.000
_cell.angle_alpha   90.00
_cell.angle_beta   90.00
_cell.angle_gamma   90.00
#
_symmetry.space_group_name_H-M   'P 1'
#
loop_
_entity.id
_entity.type
_entity.pdbx_description
1 polymer ?
#
loop_
_entity_poly.entity_id
_entity_poly.type
_entity_poly.pdbx_seq_one_letter_code
_entity_poly.pdbx_strand_id
1 'polypeptide(L)'
;MCGYCVEKAALNLIEEEVLYSRPLEEEELDGIFVGIMAQESRYPLHVAQIAEARELLSEVLYVLHCQGIGELPSQATPKHRNTLTGAALVKYYHDYRRMLAKKFPEPERLVEILPHPDWAVLYGPDLLFSESDSRAFCDGPDLGGQCVGLLEEYRDWWLQGKGLEENGPDQRWAETRVLDPLEDVAVSEINRFALLFPALFFALHHLAYRGTRMDLLAEVALTVSPRTPGFLGLDLWLQRRALSMMIRREGPDFLMRNLNRDLRDALVRHAFLRHEAVRANRDTIIRRLQELLALEEGLTEFRDDAQATIVWMATWPGGVYQQ
;
A
#
# COMPACT_ATOMS: atom_id res chain seq x y z
N MET A 1 -12.93 2.68 14.20
CA MET A 1 -12.53 3.16 12.85
C MET A 1 -11.87 1.98 12.16
N CYS A 2 -12.30 1.56 10.97
CA CYS A 2 -11.63 0.46 10.25
C CYS A 2 -10.56 1.01 9.28
N GLY A 3 -9.75 0.15 8.67
CA GLY A 3 -8.71 0.58 7.72
C GLY A 3 -9.24 1.40 6.55
N TYR A 4 -10.46 1.14 6.06
CA TYR A 4 -11.11 1.97 5.03
C TYR A 4 -11.38 3.40 5.50
N CYS A 5 -11.81 3.58 6.75
CA CYS A 5 -12.02 4.91 7.31
C CYS A 5 -10.70 5.65 7.49
N VAL A 6 -9.64 4.96 7.96
CA VAL A 6 -8.31 5.57 8.10
C VAL A 6 -7.76 5.97 6.72
N GLU A 7 -7.92 5.14 5.70
CA GLU A 7 -7.52 5.46 4.33
C GLU A 7 -8.26 6.69 3.79
N LYS A 8 -9.60 6.75 3.88
CA LYS A 8 -10.40 7.90 3.43
C LYS A 8 -9.95 9.20 4.12
N ALA A 9 -9.68 9.16 5.43
CA ALA A 9 -9.18 10.32 6.17
C ALA A 9 -7.75 10.70 5.77
N ALA A 10 -6.86 9.72 5.60
CA ALA A 10 -5.48 9.95 5.17
C ALA A 10 -5.39 10.55 3.76
N LEU A 11 -6.35 10.27 2.86
CA LEU A 11 -6.39 10.90 1.54
C LEU A 11 -6.59 12.42 1.61
N ASN A 12 -7.29 12.94 2.63
CA ASN A 12 -7.41 14.40 2.84
C ASN A 12 -6.05 15.01 3.25
N LEU A 13 -5.29 14.31 4.08
CA LEU A 13 -3.93 14.72 4.48
C LEU A 13 -2.95 14.68 3.30
N ILE A 14 -3.09 13.67 2.42
CA ILE A 14 -2.33 13.57 1.17
C ILE A 14 -2.70 14.71 0.23
N GLU A 15 -3.98 15.08 0.15
CA GLU A 15 -4.44 16.23 -0.62
C GLU A 15 -3.74 17.51 -0.17
N GLU A 16 -3.67 17.79 1.13
CA GLU A 16 -2.95 18.95 1.67
C GLU A 16 -1.47 18.95 1.27
N GLU A 17 -0.77 17.81 1.42
CA GLU A 17 0.63 17.67 0.99
C GLU A 17 0.80 17.97 -0.52
N VAL A 18 -0.14 17.51 -1.34
CA VAL A 18 -0.13 17.73 -2.80
C VAL A 18 -0.44 19.19 -3.16
N LEU A 19 -1.42 19.81 -2.50
CA LEU A 19 -1.86 21.17 -2.78
C LEU A 19 -0.80 22.21 -2.40
N TYR A 20 -0.18 22.02 -1.24
CA TYR A 20 0.77 23.00 -0.70
C TYR A 20 2.24 22.64 -1.01
N SER A 21 2.51 21.44 -1.54
CA SER A 21 3.86 20.97 -1.86
C SER A 21 4.83 21.13 -0.68
N ARG A 22 4.33 20.88 0.53
CA ARG A 22 5.07 20.91 1.79
C ARG A 22 4.70 19.68 2.63
N PRO A 23 5.58 19.24 3.54
CA PRO A 23 5.16 18.27 4.55
C PRO A 23 4.06 18.86 5.44
N LEU A 24 3.24 17.98 6.00
CA LEU A 24 2.29 18.33 7.06
C LEU A 24 3.06 18.70 8.33
N GLU A 25 2.60 19.72 9.04
CA GLU A 25 3.11 20.06 10.37
C GLU A 25 2.71 19.00 11.39
N GLU A 26 3.39 18.96 12.53
CA GLU A 26 3.13 17.97 13.56
C GLU A 26 1.68 18.07 14.08
N GLU A 27 1.15 19.28 14.24
CA GLU A 27 -0.21 19.52 14.73
C GLU A 27 -1.29 19.12 13.73
N GLU A 28 -0.95 19.04 12.43
CA GLU A 28 -1.86 18.64 11.35
C GLU A 28 -2.02 17.12 11.27
N LEU A 29 -1.05 16.36 11.81
CA LEU A 29 -1.00 14.90 11.68
C LEU A 29 -1.37 14.20 12.99
N ASP A 30 -2.59 13.66 13.10
CA ASP A 30 -2.97 12.80 14.25
C ASP A 30 -2.15 11.50 14.27
N GLY A 31 -1.87 10.97 15.48
CA GLY A 31 -1.09 9.76 15.68
C GLY A 31 -1.62 8.56 14.89
N ILE A 32 -2.95 8.42 14.78
CA ILE A 32 -3.58 7.32 14.03
C ILE A 32 -3.25 7.33 12.53
N PHE A 33 -2.88 8.49 11.98
CA PHE A 33 -2.59 8.65 10.55
C PHE A 33 -1.09 8.59 10.24
N VAL A 34 -0.20 8.66 11.24
CA VAL A 34 1.27 8.66 11.04
C VAL A 34 1.72 7.45 10.21
N GLY A 35 1.22 6.25 10.53
CA GLY A 35 1.56 5.02 9.81
C GLY A 35 1.13 5.04 8.34
N ILE A 36 -0.10 5.49 8.03
CA ILE A 36 -0.56 5.60 6.65
C ILE A 36 0.15 6.74 5.92
N MET A 37 0.43 7.87 6.57
CA MET A 37 1.19 8.95 5.95
C MET A 37 2.60 8.50 5.56
N ALA A 38 3.24 7.63 6.34
CA ALA A 38 4.53 7.05 5.95
C ALA A 38 4.47 6.25 4.64
N GLN A 39 3.32 5.68 4.29
CA GLN A 39 3.15 4.86 3.08
C GLN A 39 3.16 5.69 1.80
N GLU A 40 2.65 6.92 1.90
CA GLU A 40 2.25 7.74 0.76
C GLU A 40 3.02 9.07 0.69
N SER A 41 3.46 9.62 1.82
CA SER A 41 4.12 10.94 1.88
C SER A 41 5.37 11.01 1.01
N ARG A 42 5.57 12.18 0.38
CA ARG A 42 6.81 12.54 -0.32
C ARG A 42 7.93 12.97 0.64
N TYR A 43 7.66 13.05 1.94
CA TYR A 43 8.59 13.53 2.97
C TYR A 43 8.84 12.45 4.05
N PRO A 44 9.35 11.26 3.70
CA PRO A 44 9.48 10.13 4.62
C PRO A 44 10.30 10.45 5.88
N LEU A 45 11.34 11.28 5.74
CA LEU A 45 12.16 11.71 6.87
C LEU A 45 11.38 12.58 7.86
N HIS A 46 10.53 13.46 7.36
CA HIS A 46 9.69 14.33 8.19
C HIS A 46 8.63 13.52 8.93
N VAL A 47 7.97 12.58 8.25
CA VAL A 47 7.03 11.66 8.91
C VAL A 47 7.72 10.84 10.00
N ALA A 48 8.96 10.39 9.76
CA ALA A 48 9.73 9.69 10.78
C ALA A 48 10.09 10.59 12.00
N GLN A 49 10.33 11.89 11.79
CA GLN A 49 10.55 12.83 12.89
C GLN A 49 9.30 13.04 13.74
N ILE A 50 8.14 13.21 13.11
CA ILE A 50 6.86 13.28 13.84
C ILE A 50 6.61 11.97 14.61
N ALA A 51 6.89 10.83 13.98
CA ALA A 51 6.71 9.52 14.61
C ALA A 51 7.64 9.30 15.79
N GLU A 52 8.88 9.79 15.73
CA GLU A 52 9.82 9.78 16.86
C GLU A 52 9.29 10.60 18.04
N ALA A 53 8.81 11.82 17.79
CA ALA A 53 8.23 12.70 18.82
C ALA A 53 7.00 12.07 19.52
N ARG A 54 6.33 11.13 18.84
CA ARG A 54 5.10 10.46 19.31
C ARG A 54 5.27 9.00 19.69
N GLU A 55 6.50 8.50 19.77
CA GLU A 55 6.81 7.10 20.09
C GLU A 55 6.21 6.07 19.11
N LEU A 56 5.89 6.50 17.88
CA LEU A 56 5.34 5.67 16.78
C LEU A 56 6.40 5.28 15.74
N LEU A 57 7.68 5.59 16.00
CA LEU A 57 8.77 5.41 15.04
C LEU A 57 8.87 3.98 14.49
N SER A 58 8.56 2.97 15.29
CA SER A 58 8.63 1.56 14.85
C SER A 58 7.68 1.23 13.70
N GLU A 59 6.49 1.85 13.66
CA GLU A 59 5.51 1.65 12.59
C GLU A 59 5.98 2.31 11.29
N VAL A 60 6.51 3.53 11.39
CA VAL A 60 7.05 4.26 10.24
C VAL A 60 8.28 3.56 9.68
N LEU A 61 9.21 3.12 10.52
CA LEU A 61 10.41 2.40 10.04
C LEU A 61 10.06 1.09 9.33
N TYR A 62 9.00 0.41 9.74
CA TYR A 62 8.50 -0.76 9.02
C TYR A 62 7.98 -0.42 7.61
N VAL A 63 7.24 0.67 7.50
CA VAL A 63 6.76 1.16 6.19
C VAL A 63 7.93 1.60 5.31
N LEU A 64 8.89 2.34 5.86
CA LEU A 64 10.10 2.77 5.14
C LEU A 64 10.96 1.59 4.70
N HIS A 65 11.06 0.53 5.50
CA HIS A 65 11.70 -0.73 5.11
C HIS A 65 11.05 -1.33 3.86
N CYS A 66 9.73 -1.48 3.85
CA CYS A 66 9.00 -2.02 2.70
C CYS A 66 9.18 -1.13 1.46
N GLN A 67 9.13 0.19 1.61
CA GLN A 67 9.42 1.12 0.52
C GLN A 67 10.84 0.94 -0.03
N GLY A 68 11.85 0.86 0.84
CA GLY A 68 13.24 0.65 0.44
C GLY A 68 13.42 -0.67 -0.33
N ILE A 69 12.74 -1.73 0.10
CA ILE A 69 12.72 -3.02 -0.62
C ILE A 69 12.07 -2.87 -2.00
N GLY A 70 10.93 -2.17 -2.10
CA GLY A 70 10.26 -1.93 -3.37
C GLY A 70 11.08 -1.08 -4.36
N GLU A 71 12.07 -0.33 -3.89
CA GLU A 71 12.99 0.42 -4.74
C GLU A 71 14.08 -0.48 -5.37
N LEU A 72 14.40 -1.64 -4.77
CA LEU A 72 15.49 -2.53 -5.21
C LEU A 72 15.45 -2.87 -6.71
N PRO A 73 14.32 -3.30 -7.30
CA PRO A 73 14.29 -3.72 -8.71
C PRO A 73 14.68 -2.60 -9.68
N SER A 74 14.42 -1.34 -9.31
CA SER A 74 14.63 -0.17 -10.17
C SER A 74 16.07 0.36 -10.16
N GLN A 75 16.90 -0.06 -9.22
CA GLN A 75 18.23 0.52 -9.01
C GLN A 75 19.28 -0.23 -9.84
N ALA A 76 19.61 0.30 -11.02
CA ALA A 76 20.74 -0.18 -11.84
C ALA A 76 22.10 -0.12 -11.09
N THR A 77 22.21 0.76 -10.10
CA THR A 77 23.27 0.79 -9.09
C THR A 77 22.66 1.21 -7.75
N PRO A 78 22.86 0.46 -6.65
CA PRO A 78 22.28 0.73 -5.34
C PRO A 78 22.87 1.99 -4.69
N LYS A 79 22.46 3.17 -5.15
CA LYS A 79 22.69 4.42 -4.41
C LYS A 79 21.53 4.64 -3.45
N HIS A 80 21.26 3.67 -2.56
CA HIS A 80 20.22 3.77 -1.53
C HIS A 80 20.36 5.04 -0.67
N ARG A 81 21.55 5.62 -0.58
CA ARG A 81 21.78 6.93 0.06
C ARG A 81 21.10 8.12 -0.65
N ASN A 82 20.64 7.96 -1.89
CA ASN A 82 20.09 9.04 -2.69
C ASN A 82 18.56 9.03 -2.79
N THR A 83 17.88 8.03 -2.23
CA THR A 83 16.42 8.07 -2.10
C THR A 83 16.05 8.69 -0.76
N LEU A 84 14.91 9.39 -0.71
CA LEU A 84 14.43 10.03 0.52
C LEU A 84 14.15 8.99 1.62
N THR A 85 13.65 7.81 1.23
CA THR A 85 13.42 6.67 2.13
C THR A 85 14.74 6.14 2.68
N GLY A 86 15.75 5.93 1.83
CA GLY A 86 17.06 5.49 2.29
C GLY A 86 17.74 6.49 3.22
N ALA A 87 17.62 7.80 2.96
CA ALA A 87 18.11 8.84 3.86
C ALA A 87 17.43 8.79 5.24
N ALA A 88 16.12 8.56 5.28
CA ALA A 88 15.38 8.40 6.53
C ALA A 88 15.81 7.14 7.30
N LEU A 89 15.95 6.00 6.61
CA LEU A 89 16.42 4.76 7.24
C LEU A 89 17.86 4.87 7.75
N VAL A 90 18.74 5.60 7.07
CA VAL A 90 20.12 5.86 7.55
C VAL A 90 20.10 6.71 8.82
N LYS A 91 19.29 7.77 8.87
CA LYS A 91 19.17 8.62 10.07
C LYS A 91 18.76 7.80 11.30
N TYR A 92 17.82 6.88 11.11
CA TYR A 92 17.26 6.05 12.18
C TYR A 92 17.80 4.62 12.19
N TYR A 93 19.04 4.40 11.71
CA TYR A 93 19.56 3.06 11.46
C TYR A 93 19.52 2.13 12.69
N HIS A 94 19.87 2.64 13.88
CA HIS A 94 19.87 1.83 15.10
C HIS A 94 18.46 1.39 15.53
N ASP A 95 17.49 2.31 15.49
CA ASP A 95 16.09 2.01 15.79
C ASP A 95 15.47 1.10 14.72
N TYR A 96 15.88 1.29 13.46
CA TYR A 96 15.48 0.45 12.35
C TYR A 96 15.93 -1.00 12.54
N ARG A 97 17.20 -1.22 12.90
CA ARG A 97 17.70 -2.57 13.23
C ARG A 97 16.95 -3.18 14.40
N ARG A 98 16.71 -2.40 15.47
CA ARG A 98 15.98 -2.87 16.65
C ARG A 98 14.53 -3.23 16.29
N MET A 99 13.89 -2.44 15.45
CA MET A 99 12.53 -2.67 14.97
C MET A 99 12.46 -3.99 14.20
N LEU A 100 13.36 -4.23 13.24
CA LEU A 100 13.38 -5.48 12.49
C LEU A 100 13.60 -6.70 13.39
N ALA A 101 14.57 -6.63 14.30
CA ALA A 101 14.84 -7.72 15.24
C ALA A 101 13.64 -8.01 16.17
N LYS A 102 12.89 -6.98 16.58
CA LYS A 102 11.67 -7.13 17.39
C LYS A 102 10.50 -7.67 16.57
N LYS A 103 10.35 -7.21 15.33
CA LYS A 103 9.21 -7.56 14.47
C LYS A 103 9.36 -8.95 13.85
N PHE A 104 10.59 -9.38 13.63
CA PHE A 104 10.95 -10.67 13.02
C PHE A 104 11.91 -11.45 13.94
N PRO A 105 11.46 -11.87 15.14
CA PRO A 105 12.33 -12.50 16.13
C PRO A 105 12.70 -13.95 15.79
N GLU A 106 11.96 -14.61 14.90
CA GLU A 106 12.06 -16.04 14.58
C GLU A 106 12.30 -16.23 13.06
N PRO A 107 13.55 -16.09 12.57
CA PRO A 107 13.86 -16.22 11.16
C PRO A 107 13.47 -17.57 10.55
N GLU A 108 13.45 -18.63 11.36
CA GLU A 108 13.09 -19.98 10.92
C GLU A 108 11.66 -20.05 10.41
N ARG A 109 10.73 -19.35 11.07
CA ARG A 109 9.31 -19.30 10.67
C ARG A 109 9.09 -18.49 9.40
N LEU A 110 9.98 -17.52 9.11
CA LEU A 110 9.95 -16.81 7.83
C LEU A 110 10.29 -17.75 6.68
N VAL A 111 11.32 -18.59 6.85
CA VAL A 111 11.75 -19.53 5.80
C VAL A 111 10.64 -20.51 5.42
N GLU A 112 9.79 -20.89 6.36
CA GLU A 112 8.66 -21.81 6.12
C GLU A 112 7.56 -21.23 5.23
N ILE A 113 7.40 -19.90 5.21
CA ILE A 113 6.32 -19.24 4.47
C ILE A 113 6.81 -18.51 3.21
N LEU A 114 8.12 -18.36 3.04
CA LEU A 114 8.71 -17.65 1.90
C LEU A 114 8.85 -18.55 0.67
N PRO A 115 8.85 -17.98 -0.56
CA PRO A 115 9.02 -18.75 -1.79
C PRO A 115 10.34 -19.52 -1.87
N HIS A 116 11.39 -18.96 -1.26
CA HIS A 116 12.72 -19.55 -1.18
C HIS A 116 13.44 -19.04 0.08
N PRO A 117 14.30 -19.84 0.75
CA PRO A 117 15.01 -19.41 1.96
C PRO A 117 15.83 -18.12 1.80
N ASP A 118 16.37 -17.88 0.60
CA ASP A 118 17.14 -16.67 0.30
C ASP A 118 16.32 -15.38 0.44
N TRP A 119 14.99 -15.44 0.44
CA TRP A 119 14.14 -14.26 0.66
C TRP A 119 14.21 -13.75 2.10
N ALA A 120 14.74 -14.53 3.05
CA ALA A 120 14.94 -14.08 4.42
C ALA A 120 15.82 -12.82 4.49
N VAL A 121 16.67 -12.57 3.49
CA VAL A 121 17.49 -11.34 3.39
C VAL A 121 16.63 -10.07 3.28
N LEU A 122 15.40 -10.17 2.75
CA LEU A 122 14.46 -9.04 2.69
C LEU A 122 14.13 -8.49 4.09
N TYR A 123 14.25 -9.30 5.14
CA TYR A 123 13.91 -8.93 6.51
C TYR A 123 15.12 -8.41 7.30
N GLY A 124 16.28 -8.34 6.64
CA GLY A 124 17.51 -7.82 7.18
C GLY A 124 17.72 -6.33 6.87
N PRO A 125 18.32 -5.56 7.79
CA PRO A 125 18.66 -4.16 7.52
C PRO A 125 19.73 -4.03 6.43
N ASP A 126 20.63 -4.99 6.34
CA ASP A 126 21.85 -4.90 5.53
C ASP A 126 21.58 -4.96 4.03
N LEU A 127 20.52 -5.64 3.60
CA LEU A 127 20.14 -5.74 2.18
C LEU A 127 19.98 -4.36 1.54
N LEU A 128 19.36 -3.41 2.25
CA LEU A 128 19.11 -2.05 1.74
C LEU A 128 20.35 -1.16 1.75
N PHE A 129 21.46 -1.60 2.36
CA PHE A 129 22.68 -0.80 2.46
C PHE A 129 23.89 -1.45 1.80
N SER A 130 23.73 -2.67 1.31
CA SER A 130 24.76 -3.47 0.67
C SER A 130 24.45 -3.64 -0.83
N GLU A 131 25.25 -2.99 -1.68
CA GLU A 131 25.11 -3.14 -3.14
C GLU A 131 25.34 -4.58 -3.59
N SER A 132 26.27 -5.29 -2.97
CA SER A 132 26.54 -6.69 -3.31
C SER A 132 25.36 -7.58 -2.97
N ASP A 133 24.75 -7.39 -1.80
CA ASP A 133 23.71 -8.30 -1.32
C ASP A 133 22.39 -8.04 -2.04
N SER A 134 22.04 -6.77 -2.26
CA SER A 134 20.88 -6.37 -3.07
C SER A 134 20.98 -6.90 -4.50
N ARG A 135 22.15 -6.79 -5.14
CA ARG A 135 22.37 -7.35 -6.48
C ARG A 135 22.32 -8.87 -6.47
N ALA A 136 23.01 -9.53 -5.53
CA ALA A 136 23.01 -10.98 -5.43
C ALA A 136 21.59 -11.55 -5.26
N PHE A 137 20.76 -10.90 -4.45
CA PHE A 137 19.35 -11.26 -4.31
C PHE A 137 18.57 -11.05 -5.61
N CYS A 138 18.70 -9.87 -6.24
CA CYS A 138 17.95 -9.53 -7.46
C CYS A 138 18.36 -10.35 -8.70
N ASP A 139 19.59 -10.86 -8.72
CA ASP A 139 20.14 -11.74 -9.77
C ASP A 139 19.95 -13.22 -9.42
N GLY A 140 19.24 -13.54 -8.33
CA GLY A 140 18.95 -14.89 -7.89
C GLY A 140 18.20 -15.70 -8.96
N PRO A 141 18.44 -17.03 -9.02
CA PRO A 141 17.81 -17.89 -10.02
C PRO A 141 16.30 -17.94 -9.82
N ASP A 142 15.56 -17.83 -10.93
CA ASP A 142 14.09 -17.89 -10.98
C ASP A 142 13.35 -16.89 -10.06
N LEU A 143 13.97 -15.75 -9.75
CA LEU A 143 13.33 -14.72 -8.93
C LEU A 143 11.97 -14.28 -9.49
N GLY A 144 11.87 -14.16 -10.82
CA GLY A 144 10.62 -13.83 -11.50
C GLY A 144 9.52 -14.87 -11.27
N GLY A 145 9.83 -16.16 -11.42
CA GLY A 145 8.87 -17.26 -11.16
C GLY A 145 8.41 -17.28 -9.70
N GLN A 146 9.34 -17.07 -8.76
CA GLN A 146 9.05 -16.96 -7.33
C GLN A 146 8.14 -15.77 -7.01
N CYS A 147 8.39 -14.59 -7.59
CA CYS A 147 7.53 -13.42 -7.42
C CYS A 147 6.11 -13.67 -7.95
N VAL A 148 5.98 -14.35 -9.10
CA VAL A 148 4.68 -14.72 -9.66
C VAL A 148 3.94 -15.67 -8.73
N GLY A 149 4.59 -16.76 -8.30
CA GLY A 149 3.98 -17.74 -7.41
C GLY A 149 3.48 -17.12 -6.10
N LEU A 150 4.28 -16.23 -5.50
CA LEU A 150 3.90 -15.54 -4.27
C LEU A 150 2.68 -14.62 -4.45
N LEU A 151 2.61 -13.87 -5.55
CA LEU A 151 1.46 -12.99 -5.79
C LEU A 151 0.20 -13.78 -6.21
N GLU A 152 0.35 -14.90 -6.91
CA GLU A 152 -0.78 -15.79 -7.20
C GLU A 152 -1.34 -16.43 -5.93
N GLU A 153 -0.46 -16.85 -5.02
CA GLU A 153 -0.86 -17.32 -3.69
C GLU A 153 -1.57 -16.20 -2.92
N TYR A 154 -0.99 -15.00 -2.87
CA TYR A 154 -1.63 -13.85 -2.22
C TYR A 154 -3.02 -13.54 -2.78
N ARG A 155 -3.17 -13.54 -4.10
CA ARG A 155 -4.47 -13.34 -4.74
C ARG A 155 -5.46 -14.41 -4.29
N ASP A 156 -5.08 -15.67 -4.39
CA ASP A 156 -5.96 -16.79 -4.12
C ASP A 156 -6.34 -16.84 -2.62
N TRP A 157 -5.35 -16.74 -1.74
CA TRP A 157 -5.53 -16.84 -0.29
C TRP A 157 -6.13 -15.57 0.32
N TRP A 158 -5.49 -14.41 0.12
CA TRP A 158 -5.86 -13.19 0.83
C TRP A 158 -6.96 -12.40 0.12
N LEU A 159 -6.85 -12.21 -1.20
CA LEU A 159 -7.84 -11.40 -1.94
C LEU A 159 -9.12 -12.17 -2.24
N GLN A 160 -9.04 -13.46 -2.53
CA GLN A 160 -10.19 -14.31 -2.85
C GLN A 160 -10.67 -15.18 -1.67
N GLY A 161 -9.91 -15.22 -0.57
CA GLY A 161 -10.27 -15.97 0.64
C GLY A 161 -10.15 -17.50 0.51
N LYS A 162 -9.46 -18.04 -0.50
CA LYS A 162 -9.34 -19.48 -0.68
C LYS A 162 -8.47 -20.08 0.43
N GLY A 163 -9.06 -20.97 1.23
CA GLY A 163 -8.37 -21.66 2.32
C GLY A 163 -8.01 -20.76 3.51
N LEU A 164 -8.58 -19.55 3.58
CA LEU A 164 -8.39 -18.64 4.70
C LEU A 164 -9.19 -19.12 5.92
N GLU A 165 -8.53 -19.22 7.08
CA GLU A 165 -9.20 -19.56 8.34
C GLU A 165 -10.01 -18.36 8.89
N GLU A 166 -11.30 -18.60 9.19
CA GLU A 166 -12.21 -17.60 9.76
C GLU A 166 -12.54 -17.93 11.22
N ASN A 167 -12.72 -16.89 12.05
CA ASN A 167 -13.24 -17.07 13.40
C ASN A 167 -14.77 -17.25 13.32
N GLY A 168 -15.25 -18.43 13.73
CA GLY A 168 -16.68 -18.73 13.74
C GLY A 168 -17.47 -17.70 14.57
N PRO A 169 -18.67 -17.27 14.10
CA PRO A 169 -19.47 -16.27 14.80
C PRO A 169 -19.83 -16.69 16.23
N ASP A 170 -20.03 -17.99 16.46
CA ASP A 170 -20.32 -18.55 17.79
C ASP A 170 -19.12 -18.47 18.75
N GLN A 171 -17.91 -18.67 18.22
CA GLN A 171 -16.68 -18.57 19.01
C GLN A 171 -16.44 -17.12 19.45
N ARG A 172 -16.66 -16.16 18.55
CA ARG A 172 -16.53 -14.72 18.87
C ARG A 172 -17.58 -14.23 19.85
N TRP A 173 -18.84 -14.62 19.65
CA TRP A 173 -19.89 -14.26 20.60
C TRP A 173 -19.59 -14.78 22.01
N ALA A 174 -19.03 -16.00 22.11
CA ALA A 174 -18.61 -16.58 23.37
C ALA A 174 -17.42 -15.84 24.01
N GLU A 175 -16.46 -15.36 23.21
CA GLU A 175 -15.21 -14.74 23.69
C GLU A 175 -15.34 -13.23 23.97
N THR A 176 -15.85 -12.44 23.01
CA THR A 176 -15.81 -10.96 23.07
C THR A 176 -17.17 -10.33 23.35
N ARG A 177 -18.27 -11.07 23.10
CA ARG A 177 -19.67 -10.55 23.08
C ARG A 177 -19.87 -9.38 22.11
N VAL A 178 -18.96 -9.20 21.16
CA VAL A 178 -19.02 -8.18 20.12
C VAL A 178 -18.91 -8.89 18.77
N LEU A 179 -19.79 -8.54 17.84
CA LEU A 179 -19.69 -8.99 16.44
C LEU A 179 -18.97 -7.88 15.66
N ASP A 180 -17.64 -7.85 15.74
CA ASP A 180 -16.81 -6.95 14.95
C ASP A 180 -16.35 -7.66 13.64
N PRO A 181 -16.70 -7.14 12.45
CA PRO A 181 -16.21 -7.66 11.17
C PRO A 181 -14.66 -7.63 11.02
N LEU A 182 -13.94 -6.85 11.82
CA LEU A 182 -12.48 -6.90 11.90
C LEU A 182 -11.96 -8.22 12.49
N GLU A 183 -12.78 -8.93 13.25
CA GLU A 183 -12.44 -10.19 13.90
C GLU A 183 -12.83 -11.42 13.06
N ASP A 184 -13.29 -11.25 11.81
CA ASP A 184 -13.69 -12.37 10.95
C ASP A 184 -12.53 -13.29 10.56
N VAL A 185 -11.30 -12.78 10.53
CA VAL A 185 -10.10 -13.52 10.11
C VAL A 185 -9.32 -14.05 11.31
N ALA A 186 -8.86 -15.29 11.26
CA ALA A 186 -8.05 -15.88 12.32
C ALA A 186 -6.76 -15.06 12.55
N VAL A 187 -6.34 -14.91 13.81
CA VAL A 187 -5.14 -14.15 14.18
C VAL A 187 -3.87 -14.73 13.53
N SER A 188 -3.84 -16.05 13.34
CA SER A 188 -2.79 -16.76 12.59
C SER A 188 -2.62 -16.23 11.17
N GLU A 189 -3.73 -16.01 10.46
CA GLU A 189 -3.74 -15.53 9.07
C GLU A 189 -3.32 -14.06 8.97
N ILE A 190 -3.76 -13.22 9.91
CA ILE A 190 -3.33 -11.82 10.00
C ILE A 190 -1.82 -11.75 10.25
N ASN A 191 -1.31 -12.58 11.16
CA ASN A 191 0.13 -12.66 11.44
C ASN A 191 0.90 -13.17 10.23
N ARG A 192 0.39 -14.18 9.53
CA ARG A 192 0.98 -14.69 8.28
C ARG A 192 1.07 -13.58 7.23
N PHE A 193 0.00 -12.81 7.04
CA PHE A 193 -0.01 -11.70 6.08
C PHE A 193 1.00 -10.61 6.47
N ALA A 194 1.03 -10.22 7.74
CA ALA A 194 1.98 -9.23 8.24
C ALA A 194 3.44 -9.68 8.07
N LEU A 195 3.73 -10.97 8.24
CA LEU A 195 5.06 -11.55 8.00
C LEU A 195 5.39 -11.60 6.52
N LEU A 196 4.46 -11.97 5.64
CA LEU A 196 4.69 -12.03 4.18
C LEU A 196 4.77 -10.66 3.51
N PHE A 197 4.29 -9.61 4.16
CA PHE A 197 4.12 -8.31 3.52
C PHE A 197 5.38 -7.72 2.86
N PRO A 198 6.59 -7.73 3.46
CA PRO A 198 7.80 -7.26 2.79
C PRO A 198 8.11 -8.03 1.49
N ALA A 199 7.92 -9.34 1.50
CA ALA A 199 8.06 -10.20 0.32
C ALA A 199 7.01 -9.90 -0.75
N LEU A 200 5.74 -9.72 -0.36
CA LEU A 200 4.66 -9.34 -1.28
C LEU A 200 4.93 -7.99 -1.94
N PHE A 201 5.37 -7.02 -1.14
CA PHE A 201 5.70 -5.68 -1.62
C PHE A 201 6.87 -5.72 -2.61
N PHE A 202 7.92 -6.49 -2.31
CA PHE A 202 9.01 -6.75 -3.24
C PHE A 202 8.52 -7.36 -4.55
N ALA A 203 7.76 -8.46 -4.48
CA ALA A 203 7.29 -9.20 -5.63
C ALA A 203 6.45 -8.31 -6.58
N LEU A 204 5.55 -7.50 -6.01
CA LEU A 204 4.76 -6.53 -6.75
C LEU A 204 5.64 -5.54 -7.52
N HIS A 205 6.62 -4.93 -6.83
CA HIS A 205 7.55 -3.98 -7.44
C HIS A 205 8.46 -4.62 -8.48
N HIS A 206 8.92 -5.85 -8.24
CA HIS A 206 9.79 -6.59 -9.16
C HIS A 206 9.08 -6.88 -10.48
N LEU A 207 7.86 -7.41 -10.42
CA LEU A 207 7.06 -7.71 -11.61
C LEU A 207 6.67 -6.45 -12.37
N ALA A 208 6.31 -5.36 -11.67
CA ALA A 208 6.05 -4.06 -12.28
C ALA A 208 7.26 -3.54 -13.06
N TYR A 209 8.45 -3.62 -12.45
CA TYR A 209 9.69 -3.16 -13.05
C TYR A 209 10.08 -3.98 -14.30
N ARG A 210 9.96 -5.31 -14.22
CA ARG A 210 10.21 -6.20 -15.34
C ARG A 210 9.12 -6.14 -16.43
N GLY A 211 7.96 -5.55 -16.12
CA GLY A 211 6.82 -5.47 -17.03
C GLY A 211 6.21 -6.84 -17.32
N THR A 212 6.32 -7.78 -16.38
CA THR A 212 5.86 -9.17 -16.50
C THR A 212 4.64 -9.41 -15.63
N ARG A 213 3.70 -10.26 -16.09
CA ARG A 213 2.45 -10.58 -15.38
C ARG A 213 1.65 -9.33 -14.95
N MET A 214 1.51 -8.37 -15.86
CA MET A 214 0.72 -7.15 -15.63
C MET A 214 -0.77 -7.45 -15.37
N ASP A 215 -1.26 -8.60 -15.84
CA ASP A 215 -2.57 -9.17 -15.47
C ASP A 215 -2.71 -9.34 -13.97
N LEU A 216 -1.70 -9.93 -13.31
CA LEU A 216 -1.71 -10.17 -11.87
C LEU A 216 -1.64 -8.85 -11.07
N LEU A 217 -0.88 -7.87 -11.57
CA LEU A 217 -0.86 -6.52 -10.97
C LEU A 217 -2.21 -5.83 -11.09
N ALA A 218 -2.89 -5.98 -12.24
CA ALA A 218 -4.25 -5.47 -12.41
C ALA A 218 -5.23 -6.16 -11.45
N GLU A 219 -5.13 -7.48 -11.27
CA GLU A 219 -5.93 -8.22 -10.28
C GLU A 219 -5.71 -7.67 -8.86
N VAL A 220 -4.47 -7.44 -8.44
CA VAL A 220 -4.17 -6.82 -7.13
C VAL A 220 -4.74 -5.40 -7.05
N ALA A 221 -4.65 -4.61 -8.11
CA ALA A 221 -5.13 -3.23 -8.14
C ALA A 221 -6.66 -3.10 -8.06
N LEU A 222 -7.40 -4.08 -8.60
CA LEU A 222 -8.84 -3.98 -8.82
C LEU A 222 -9.67 -4.90 -7.92
N THR A 223 -9.07 -5.92 -7.32
CA THR A 223 -9.80 -6.84 -6.43
C THR A 223 -9.94 -6.23 -5.04
N VAL A 224 -11.17 -6.06 -4.58
CA VAL A 224 -11.47 -5.68 -3.20
C VAL A 224 -11.40 -6.93 -2.33
N SER A 225 -10.56 -6.90 -1.29
CA SER A 225 -10.55 -7.97 -0.29
C SER A 225 -11.92 -8.01 0.40
N PRO A 226 -12.53 -9.20 0.59
CA PRO A 226 -13.78 -9.33 1.34
C PRO A 226 -13.60 -9.02 2.83
N ARG A 227 -12.36 -8.81 3.29
CA ARG A 227 -12.02 -8.62 4.70
C ARG A 227 -11.95 -7.14 5.05
N THR A 228 -12.23 -6.85 6.31
CA THR A 228 -12.02 -5.50 6.83
C THR A 228 -10.51 -5.28 7.05
N PRO A 229 -9.89 -4.30 6.39
CA PRO A 229 -8.47 -4.03 6.52
C PRO A 229 -8.15 -3.53 7.93
N GLY A 230 -6.99 -3.97 8.45
CA GLY A 230 -6.45 -3.44 9.70
C GLY A 230 -6.12 -1.95 9.60
N PHE A 231 -5.83 -1.31 10.74
CA PHE A 231 -5.61 0.15 10.81
C PHE A 231 -4.53 0.68 9.87
N LEU A 232 -3.41 -0.04 9.74
CA LEU A 232 -2.33 0.36 8.83
C LEU A 232 -2.71 0.13 7.35
N GLY A 233 -3.75 -0.65 7.05
CA GLY A 233 -4.26 -0.85 5.68
C GLY A 233 -3.20 -1.34 4.70
N LEU A 234 -2.37 -2.31 5.10
CA LEU A 234 -1.25 -2.81 4.28
C LEU A 234 -1.71 -3.43 2.96
N ASP A 235 -2.81 -4.17 2.96
CA ASP A 235 -3.47 -4.68 1.76
C ASP A 235 -4.01 -3.56 0.87
N LEU A 236 -4.63 -2.52 1.46
CA LEU A 236 -5.03 -1.31 0.74
C LEU A 236 -3.82 -0.60 0.12
N TRP A 237 -2.68 -0.59 0.83
CA TRP A 237 -1.44 -0.03 0.32
C TRP A 237 -0.90 -0.80 -0.88
N LEU A 238 -0.90 -2.13 -0.85
CA LEU A 238 -0.56 -2.96 -2.02
C LEU A 238 -1.48 -2.65 -3.20
N GLN A 239 -2.80 -2.52 -2.96
CA GLN A 239 -3.76 -2.17 -3.99
C GLN A 239 -3.47 -0.80 -4.62
N ARG A 240 -3.24 0.24 -3.81
CA ARG A 240 -2.87 1.59 -4.29
C ARG A 240 -1.54 1.61 -5.04
N ARG A 241 -0.56 0.82 -4.61
CA ARG A 241 0.74 0.67 -5.29
C ARG A 241 0.56 -0.03 -6.64
N ALA A 242 -0.18 -1.13 -6.70
CA ALA A 242 -0.48 -1.85 -7.92
C ALA A 242 -1.19 -0.94 -8.92
N LEU A 243 -2.24 -0.23 -8.49
CA LEU A 243 -2.94 0.76 -9.33
C LEU A 243 -1.99 1.82 -9.88
N SER A 244 -1.11 2.36 -9.03
CA SER A 244 -0.14 3.37 -9.46
C SER A 244 0.87 2.83 -10.48
N MET A 245 1.29 1.57 -10.34
CA MET A 245 2.16 0.93 -11.33
C MET A 245 1.44 0.70 -12.65
N MET A 246 0.18 0.27 -12.62
CA MET A 246 -0.65 0.11 -13.82
C MET A 246 -0.87 1.44 -14.54
N ILE A 247 -1.18 2.53 -13.82
CA ILE A 247 -1.34 3.87 -14.40
C ILE A 247 -0.03 4.38 -15.00
N ARG A 248 1.12 4.14 -14.36
CA ARG A 248 2.43 4.52 -14.93
C ARG A 248 2.76 3.75 -16.20
N ARG A 249 2.32 2.49 -16.30
CA ARG A 249 2.59 1.61 -17.44
C ARG A 249 1.65 1.85 -18.62
N GLU A 250 0.35 1.91 -18.36
CA GLU A 250 -0.72 1.95 -19.36
C GLU A 250 -1.34 3.33 -19.52
N GLY A 251 -0.96 4.30 -18.69
CA GLY A 251 -1.54 5.63 -18.65
C GLY A 251 -2.85 5.70 -17.86
N PRO A 252 -3.50 6.88 -17.83
CA PRO A 252 -4.77 7.09 -17.14
C PRO A 252 -5.92 6.23 -17.73
N ASP A 253 -5.76 5.73 -18.96
CA ASP A 253 -6.71 4.84 -19.62
C ASP A 253 -6.95 3.55 -18.84
N PHE A 254 -5.96 3.05 -18.09
CA PHE A 254 -6.16 1.90 -17.21
C PHE A 254 -7.25 2.17 -16.17
N LEU A 255 -7.20 3.34 -15.51
CA LEU A 255 -8.25 3.74 -14.58
C LEU A 255 -9.58 3.88 -15.32
N MET A 256 -9.60 4.58 -16.45
CA MET A 256 -10.83 4.84 -17.21
C MET A 256 -11.56 3.56 -17.67
N ARG A 257 -10.82 2.56 -18.14
CA ARG A 257 -11.38 1.26 -18.55
C ARG A 257 -11.99 0.48 -17.38
N ASN A 258 -11.46 0.70 -16.18
CA ASN A 258 -11.85 -0.05 -14.98
C ASN A 258 -12.73 0.77 -14.00
N LEU A 259 -13.10 2.01 -14.34
CA LEU A 259 -14.13 2.74 -13.61
C LEU A 259 -15.47 2.00 -13.73
N ASN A 260 -15.90 1.39 -12.63
CA ASN A 260 -17.15 0.67 -12.47
C ASN A 260 -17.69 0.88 -11.03
N ARG A 261 -18.78 0.19 -10.68
CA ARG A 261 -19.47 0.35 -9.38
C ARG A 261 -18.72 -0.28 -8.21
N ASP A 262 -17.88 -1.27 -8.48
CA ASP A 262 -17.14 -2.04 -7.48
C ASP A 262 -15.76 -1.41 -7.18
N LEU A 263 -15.29 -0.51 -8.05
CA LEU A 263 -14.05 0.23 -7.82
C LEU A 263 -14.23 1.25 -6.70
N ARG A 264 -13.45 1.09 -5.63
CA ARG A 264 -13.46 1.97 -4.46
C ARG A 264 -13.12 3.42 -4.84
N ASP A 265 -13.90 4.38 -4.37
CA ASP A 265 -13.69 5.82 -4.57
C ASP A 265 -12.31 6.29 -4.09
N ALA A 266 -11.83 5.72 -2.98
CA ALA A 266 -10.51 5.96 -2.42
C ALA A 266 -9.38 5.70 -3.43
N LEU A 267 -9.52 4.71 -4.31
CA LEU A 267 -8.55 4.42 -5.37
C LEU A 267 -8.58 5.48 -6.47
N VAL A 268 -9.77 5.95 -6.85
CA VAL A 268 -9.94 7.02 -7.84
C VAL A 268 -9.33 8.32 -7.32
N ARG A 269 -9.61 8.67 -6.05
CA ARG A 269 -9.03 9.81 -5.36
C ARG A 269 -7.52 9.70 -5.24
N HIS A 270 -7.00 8.55 -4.81
CA HIS A 270 -5.55 8.30 -4.73
C HIS A 270 -4.88 8.48 -6.10
N ALA A 271 -5.44 7.88 -7.15
CA ALA A 271 -4.92 7.99 -8.49
C ALA A 271 -4.87 9.46 -8.95
N PHE A 272 -5.93 10.22 -8.69
CA PHE A 272 -6.00 11.64 -8.97
C PHE A 272 -4.95 12.43 -8.18
N LEU A 273 -4.74 12.14 -6.89
CA LEU A 273 -3.74 12.84 -6.06
C LEU A 273 -2.30 12.52 -6.47
N ARG A 274 -2.03 11.29 -6.91
CA ARG A 274 -0.65 10.84 -7.15
C ARG A 274 -0.19 10.93 -8.60
N HIS A 275 -1.09 11.01 -9.58
CA HIS A 275 -0.72 10.99 -11.00
C HIS A 275 -1.25 12.21 -11.75
N GLU A 276 -0.32 13.04 -12.25
CA GLU A 276 -0.65 14.22 -13.07
C GLU A 276 -1.44 13.86 -14.32
N ALA A 277 -1.11 12.74 -14.97
CA ALA A 277 -1.84 12.27 -16.15
C ALA A 277 -3.31 11.95 -15.85
N VAL A 278 -3.63 11.50 -14.63
CA VAL A 278 -5.00 11.27 -14.17
C VAL A 278 -5.70 12.61 -13.94
N ARG A 279 -5.03 13.57 -13.29
CA ARG A 279 -5.57 14.94 -13.12
C ARG A 279 -5.85 15.65 -14.43
N ALA A 280 -4.96 15.48 -15.42
CA ALA A 280 -5.15 16.03 -16.76
C ALA A 280 -6.40 15.46 -17.46
N ASN A 281 -6.88 14.29 -17.03
CA ASN A 281 -8.09 13.63 -17.53
C ASN A 281 -9.31 13.81 -16.60
N ARG A 282 -9.28 14.79 -15.68
CA ARG A 282 -10.35 15.07 -14.70
C ARG A 282 -11.75 15.04 -15.32
N ASP A 283 -11.96 15.83 -16.37
CA ASP A 283 -13.30 16.02 -16.94
C ASP A 283 -13.82 14.71 -17.56
N THR A 284 -12.93 13.88 -18.11
CA THR A 284 -13.26 12.54 -18.61
C THR A 284 -13.67 11.61 -17.47
N ILE A 285 -12.96 11.64 -16.34
CA ILE A 285 -13.28 10.85 -15.14
C ILE A 285 -14.65 11.27 -14.58
N ILE A 286 -14.87 12.57 -14.41
CA ILE A 286 -16.16 13.11 -13.95
C ILE A 286 -17.30 12.65 -14.86
N ARG A 287 -17.16 12.80 -16.18
CA ARG A 287 -18.17 12.36 -17.15
C ARG A 287 -18.45 10.86 -17.01
N ARG A 288 -17.41 10.04 -16.85
CA ARG A 288 -17.57 8.59 -16.69
C ARG A 288 -18.31 8.23 -15.41
N LEU A 289 -17.99 8.88 -14.29
CA LEU A 289 -18.73 8.68 -13.03
C LEU A 289 -20.19 9.10 -13.15
N GLN A 290 -20.48 10.22 -13.84
CA GLN A 290 -21.84 10.67 -14.12
C GLN A 290 -22.63 9.66 -14.97
N GLU A 291 -22.00 9.06 -15.98
CA GLU A 291 -22.60 7.99 -16.78
C GLU A 291 -22.95 6.77 -15.91
N LEU A 292 -22.05 6.36 -15.00
CA LEU A 292 -22.31 5.24 -14.09
C LEU A 292 -23.46 5.55 -13.11
N LEU A 293 -23.51 6.77 -12.59
CA LEU A 293 -24.60 7.25 -11.73
C LEU A 293 -25.97 7.29 -12.45
N ALA A 294 -25.99 7.64 -13.74
CA ALA A 294 -27.21 7.66 -14.54
C ALA A 294 -27.81 6.26 -14.76
N LEU A 295 -26.96 5.22 -14.70
CA LEU A 295 -27.37 3.82 -14.80
C LEU A 295 -27.78 3.22 -13.44
N GLU A 296 -27.57 3.94 -12.34
CA GLU A 296 -27.81 3.45 -10.98
C GLU A 296 -29.26 3.72 -10.54
N GLU A 297 -30.02 2.65 -10.30
CA GLU A 297 -31.37 2.74 -9.74
C GLU A 297 -31.31 2.68 -8.21
N GLY A 298 -31.87 3.68 -7.53
CA GLY A 298 -31.96 3.72 -6.07
C GLY A 298 -30.82 4.47 -5.36
N LEU A 299 -30.90 4.47 -4.03
CA LEU A 299 -29.88 5.02 -3.13
C LEU A 299 -28.91 3.89 -2.78
N THR A 300 -27.65 4.03 -3.20
CA THR A 300 -26.57 3.06 -2.93
C THR A 300 -25.34 3.79 -2.42
N GLU A 301 -24.48 3.10 -1.67
CA GLU A 301 -23.20 3.66 -1.18
C GLU A 301 -22.34 4.18 -2.34
N PHE A 302 -22.33 3.45 -3.46
CA PHE A 302 -21.69 3.89 -4.70
C PHE A 302 -22.19 5.25 -5.16
N ARG A 303 -23.50 5.51 -5.12
CA ARG A 303 -24.08 6.79 -5.54
C ARG A 303 -23.52 7.94 -4.70
N ASP A 304 -23.48 7.78 -3.39
CA ASP A 304 -23.00 8.82 -2.47
C ASP A 304 -21.50 9.09 -2.65
N ASP A 305 -20.69 8.03 -2.70
CA ASP A 305 -19.24 8.12 -2.89
C ASP A 305 -18.85 8.68 -4.26
N ALA A 306 -19.54 8.27 -5.34
CA ALA A 306 -19.29 8.79 -6.69
C ALA A 306 -19.70 10.26 -6.79
N GLN A 307 -20.84 10.66 -6.22
CA GLN A 307 -21.28 12.06 -6.19
C GLN A 307 -20.30 12.93 -5.40
N ALA A 308 -19.85 12.48 -4.23
CA ALA A 308 -18.85 13.16 -3.43
C ALA A 308 -17.52 13.33 -4.19
N THR A 309 -17.08 12.28 -4.89
CA THR A 309 -15.85 12.30 -5.71
C THR A 309 -15.97 13.27 -6.89
N ILE A 310 -17.11 13.28 -7.60
CA ILE A 310 -17.37 14.23 -8.69
C ILE A 310 -17.29 15.67 -8.20
N VAL A 311 -17.99 15.99 -7.10
CA VAL A 311 -18.01 17.34 -6.53
C VAL A 311 -16.60 17.76 -6.13
N TRP A 312 -15.89 16.90 -5.39
CA TRP A 312 -14.52 17.15 -4.96
C TRP A 312 -13.58 17.41 -6.14
N MET A 313 -13.60 16.55 -7.18
CA MET A 313 -12.76 16.75 -8.37
C MET A 313 -13.10 18.05 -9.10
N ALA A 314 -14.39 18.37 -9.23
CA ALA A 314 -14.84 19.60 -9.90
C ALA A 314 -14.37 20.87 -9.16
N THR A 315 -14.27 20.80 -7.83
CA THR A 315 -13.77 21.89 -6.99
C THR A 315 -12.25 21.89 -6.79
N TRP A 316 -11.54 20.86 -7.26
CA TRP A 316 -10.10 20.78 -7.11
C TRP A 316 -9.41 21.99 -7.74
N PRO A 317 -8.55 22.73 -7.00
CA PRO A 317 -7.91 23.92 -7.51
C PRO A 317 -7.00 23.54 -8.69
N GLY A 318 -7.43 23.89 -9.90
CA GLY A 318 -6.71 23.61 -11.13
C GLY A 318 -5.43 24.43 -11.21
N GLY A 319 -4.29 23.85 -10.84
CA GLY A 319 -2.99 24.16 -11.43
C GLY A 319 -2.46 25.59 -11.38
N VAL A 320 -2.87 26.45 -10.43
CA VAL A 320 -2.22 27.77 -10.25
C VAL A 320 -0.94 27.68 -9.40
N TYR A 321 -0.64 26.53 -8.80
CA TYR A 321 0.56 26.30 -7.99
C TYR A 321 1.59 25.42 -8.72
N GLN A 322 2.01 25.85 -9.90
CA GLN A 322 3.29 25.44 -10.49
C GLN A 322 4.16 26.69 -10.64
N GLN A 323 4.97 26.97 -9.61
CA GLN A 323 6.17 27.82 -9.70
C GLN A 323 7.38 26.98 -9.35
#